data_AF-A0A2G6FMA5-F1
#
_entry.id   AF-A0A2G6FMA5-F1
#
_cell.length_a   1.000
_cell.length_b   1.000
_cell.length_c   1.000
_cell.angle_alpha   90.00
_cell.angle_beta   90.00
_cell.angle_gamma   90.00
#
_symmetry.space_group_name_H-M   'P 1'
#
loop_
_entity.id
_entity.type
_entity.pdbx_description
1 polymer ?
#
loop_
_entity_poly.entity_id
_entity_poly.type
_entity_poly.pdbx_seq_one_letter_code
_entity_poly.pdbx_strand_id
1 'polypeptide(L)'
;MKLNLVKKLQNKEGFTLIELMIVVAIIGILAAIAIPNFLRYQLKAKTSEAKTNIGGIRTSAEAYAAEYNTYLETGQRPTGAPTAAKRAWGAGTDSFDTIGFAPAGNVFYSYAVANASAVGSVANPIAGSTDATPIAVGTTAYFTTIGDLDGDGTLGGYESDTTATNIVDLAPGEF
;
A
#
# COMPACT_ATOMS: atom_id res chain seq x y z
N MET A 1 58.34 -53.78 22.27
CA MET A 1 57.84 -52.44 22.65
C MET A 1 56.38 -52.35 22.24
N LYS A 2 55.46 -52.17 23.19
CA LYS A 2 54.01 -51.99 22.94
C LYS A 2 53.74 -50.50 22.74
N LEU A 3 53.03 -50.13 21.66
CA LEU A 3 52.48 -48.79 21.48
C LEU A 3 50.96 -48.92 21.42
N ASN A 4 50.28 -48.60 22.52
CA ASN A 4 48.83 -48.56 22.59
C ASN A 4 48.37 -47.23 21.97
N LEU A 5 47.84 -47.28 20.75
CA LEU A 5 47.18 -46.14 20.11
C LEU A 5 45.75 -46.02 20.68
N VAL A 6 45.55 -45.09 21.61
CA VAL A 6 44.22 -44.78 22.16
C VAL A 6 43.39 -44.15 21.05
N LYS A 7 42.52 -44.97 20.44
CA LYS A 7 41.55 -44.53 19.43
C LYS A 7 40.46 -43.74 20.15
N LYS A 8 40.51 -42.41 20.03
CA LYS A 8 39.50 -41.48 20.55
C LYS A 8 38.17 -41.79 19.85
N LEU A 9 37.28 -42.51 20.53
CA LEU A 9 35.90 -42.71 20.07
C LEU A 9 35.23 -41.34 20.06
N GLN A 10 35.00 -40.77 18.88
CA GLN A 10 34.14 -39.60 18.74
C GLN A 10 32.71 -40.09 19.01
N ASN A 11 32.17 -39.73 20.18
CA ASN A 11 30.74 -39.90 20.47
C ASN A 11 29.95 -39.14 19.41
N LYS A 12 29.36 -39.87 18.46
CA LYS A 12 28.33 -39.32 17.58
C LYS A 12 27.03 -39.30 18.38
N GLU A 13 26.82 -38.21 19.11
CA GLU A 13 25.51 -37.92 19.71
C GLU A 13 24.55 -37.59 18.57
N GLY A 14 23.55 -38.45 18.37
CA GLY A 14 22.48 -38.23 17.40
C GLY A 14 21.30 -37.54 18.09
N PHE A 15 20.64 -36.62 17.36
CA PHE A 15 19.39 -35.99 17.81
C PHE A 15 18.32 -37.05 18.02
N THR A 16 17.57 -36.99 19.13
CA THR A 16 16.46 -37.90 19.37
C THR A 16 15.22 -37.45 18.59
N LEU A 17 14.39 -38.41 18.17
CA LEU A 17 13.11 -38.10 17.53
C LEU A 17 12.20 -37.29 18.45
N ILE A 18 12.24 -37.54 19.76
CA ILE A 18 11.42 -36.83 20.74
C ILE A 18 11.85 -35.37 20.91
N GLU A 19 13.15 -35.08 20.90
CA GLU A 19 13.65 -33.70 20.90
C GLU A 19 13.15 -32.95 19.68
N LEU A 20 13.19 -33.58 18.50
CA LEU A 20 12.68 -32.97 17.28
C LEU A 20 11.17 -32.74 17.32
N MET A 21 10.39 -33.67 17.89
CA MET A 21 8.94 -33.51 18.04
C MET A 21 8.56 -32.33 18.94
N ILE A 22 9.25 -32.15 20.06
CA ILE A 22 8.99 -31.04 20.98
C ILE A 22 9.34 -29.71 20.30
N VAL A 23 10.46 -29.65 19.57
CA VAL A 23 10.87 -28.45 18.84
C VAL A 23 9.81 -28.04 17.80
N VAL A 24 9.31 -28.98 17.00
CA VAL A 24 8.27 -28.70 16.00
C VAL A 24 6.97 -28.27 16.67
N ALA A 25 6.59 -28.86 17.81
CA ALA A 25 5.40 -28.46 18.56
C ALA A 25 5.50 -27.01 19.05
N ILE A 26 6.65 -26.62 19.61
CA ILE A 26 6.87 -25.24 20.08
C ILE A 26 6.86 -24.26 18.89
N ILE A 27 7.54 -24.57 17.78
CA ILE A 27 7.53 -23.73 16.57
C ILE A 27 6.10 -23.60 16.03
N GLY A 28 5.30 -24.67 16.05
CA GLY A 28 3.90 -24.64 15.63
C GLY A 28 3.04 -23.67 16.44
N ILE A 29 3.19 -23.66 17.77
CA ILE A 29 2.47 -22.73 18.66
C ILE A 29 2.90 -21.28 18.38
N LEU A 30 4.21 -21.03 18.24
CA LEU A 30 4.72 -19.70 17.95
C LEU A 30 4.23 -19.19 16.58
N ALA A 31 4.26 -20.05 15.56
CA ALA A 31 3.82 -19.71 14.21
C ALA A 31 2.32 -19.36 14.16
N ALA A 32 1.48 -20.08 14.90
CA ALA A 32 0.03 -19.84 14.93
C ALA A 32 -0.32 -18.42 15.42
N ILE A 33 0.46 -17.86 16.35
CA ILE A 33 0.27 -16.49 16.86
C ILE A 33 1.00 -15.47 15.98
N ALA A 34 2.22 -15.80 15.53
CA ALA A 34 3.08 -14.88 14.81
C ALA A 34 2.56 -14.54 13.40
N ILE A 35 2.06 -15.53 12.65
CA ILE A 35 1.60 -15.34 11.26
C ILE A 35 0.46 -14.31 11.15
N PRO A 36 -0.68 -14.42 11.86
CA PRO A 36 -1.76 -13.44 11.72
C PRO A 36 -1.34 -12.02 12.15
N ASN A 37 -0.50 -11.92 13.19
CA ASN A 37 0.03 -10.62 13.63
C ASN A 37 0.97 -9.99 12.60
N PHE A 38 1.82 -10.81 11.98
CA PHE A 38 2.71 -10.34 10.93
C PHE A 38 1.95 -9.84 9.69
N LEU A 39 0.87 -10.54 9.29
CA LEU A 39 0.01 -10.10 8.19
C LEU A 39 -0.65 -8.75 8.50
N ARG A 40 -1.22 -8.57 9.70
CA ARG A 40 -1.78 -7.28 10.13
C ARG A 40 -0.75 -6.15 10.15
N TYR A 41 0.49 -6.44 10.58
CA TYR A 41 1.57 -5.46 10.55
C TYR A 41 1.94 -5.04 9.13
N GLN A 42 2.01 -6.00 8.19
CA GLN A 42 2.24 -5.70 6.79
C GLN A 42 1.12 -4.82 6.22
N LEU A 43 -0.16 -5.16 6.43
CA LEU A 43 -1.29 -4.36 5.98
C LEU A 43 -1.25 -2.93 6.55
N LYS A 44 -0.93 -2.78 7.83
CA LYS A 44 -0.76 -1.46 8.45
C LYS A 44 0.38 -0.65 7.82
N ALA A 45 1.49 -1.29 7.47
CA ALA A 45 2.57 -0.64 6.75
C ALA A 45 2.12 -0.21 5.35
N LYS A 46 1.40 -1.06 4.61
CA LYS A 46 0.85 -0.74 3.28
C LYS A 46 -0.14 0.45 3.34
N THR A 47 -1.06 0.46 4.29
CA THR A 47 -2.06 1.54 4.43
C THR A 47 -1.45 2.90 4.80
N SER A 48 -0.31 2.92 5.50
CA SER A 48 0.40 4.18 5.81
C SER A 48 0.89 4.90 4.54
N GLU A 49 1.26 4.14 3.50
CA GLU A 49 1.71 4.68 2.21
C GLU A 49 0.62 5.52 1.53
N ALA A 50 -0.64 5.06 1.56
CA ALA A 50 -1.77 5.77 0.98
C ALA A 50 -1.96 7.16 1.60
N LYS A 51 -1.95 7.23 2.94
CA LYS A 51 -2.18 8.48 3.68
C LYS A 51 -1.07 9.50 3.45
N THR A 52 0.18 9.04 3.44
CA THR A 52 1.33 9.91 3.13
C THR A 52 1.24 10.47 1.72
N ASN A 53 0.92 9.63 0.73
CA ASN A 53 0.86 10.06 -0.66
C ASN A 53 -0.35 10.98 -0.93
N ILE A 54 -1.53 10.73 -0.33
CA ILE A 54 -2.67 11.68 -0.40
C ILE A 54 -2.27 13.06 0.11
N GLY A 55 -1.58 13.12 1.26
CA GLY A 55 -1.09 14.38 1.82
C GLY A 55 -0.15 15.10 0.86
N GLY A 56 0.79 14.37 0.25
CA GLY A 56 1.70 14.92 -0.76
C GLY A 56 0.97 15.45 -2.01
N ILE A 57 0.03 14.66 -2.55
CA ILE A 57 -0.78 15.06 -3.72
C ILE A 57 -1.55 16.33 -3.41
N ARG A 58 -2.18 16.40 -2.23
CA ARG A 58 -2.93 17.57 -1.80
C ARG A 58 -2.04 18.81 -1.72
N THR A 59 -0.87 18.71 -1.09
CA THR A 59 0.07 19.84 -1.02
C THR A 59 0.50 20.31 -2.42
N SER A 60 0.80 19.39 -3.33
CA SER A 60 1.11 19.70 -4.72
C SER A 60 -0.06 20.36 -5.45
N ALA A 61 -1.27 19.84 -5.28
CA ALA A 61 -2.48 20.39 -5.89
C ALA A 61 -2.84 21.78 -5.34
N GLU A 62 -2.67 22.02 -4.04
CA GLU A 62 -2.84 23.33 -3.41
C GLU A 62 -1.81 24.35 -3.91
N ALA A 63 -0.55 23.94 -4.08
CA ALA A 63 0.49 24.78 -4.67
C ALA A 63 0.13 25.16 -6.12
N TYR A 64 -0.32 24.20 -6.92
CA TYR A 64 -0.77 24.44 -8.28
C TYR A 64 -1.97 25.39 -8.33
N ALA A 65 -2.97 25.18 -7.46
CA ALA A 65 -4.15 26.05 -7.39
C ALA A 65 -3.81 27.48 -6.94
N ALA A 66 -2.81 27.66 -6.09
CA ALA A 66 -2.33 28.98 -5.68
C ALA A 66 -1.67 29.75 -6.83
N GLU A 67 -1.04 29.06 -7.78
CA GLU A 67 -0.36 29.67 -8.92
C GLU A 67 -1.31 29.92 -10.11
N TYR A 68 -2.16 28.95 -10.42
CA TYR A 68 -2.99 28.94 -11.64
C TYR A 68 -4.48 29.21 -11.39
N ASN A 69 -4.88 29.42 -10.14
CA ASN A 69 -6.28 29.65 -9.72
C ASN A 69 -7.25 28.56 -10.22
N THR A 70 -6.77 27.31 -10.30
CA THR A 70 -7.56 26.12 -10.63
C THR A 70 -6.88 24.89 -10.04
N TYR A 71 -7.65 23.91 -9.60
CA TYR A 71 -7.14 22.56 -9.43
C TYR A 71 -7.14 21.83 -10.78
N LEU A 72 -6.45 20.71 -10.85
CA LEU A 72 -6.33 19.88 -12.04
C LEU A 72 -6.76 18.46 -11.68
N GLU A 73 -7.70 17.90 -12.43
CA GLU A 73 -7.96 16.46 -12.34
C GLU A 73 -6.75 15.68 -12.83
N THR A 74 -6.56 14.52 -12.25
CA THR A 74 -5.50 13.60 -12.64
C THR A 74 -6.09 12.26 -13.04
N GLY A 75 -5.55 11.70 -14.10
CA GLY A 75 -5.82 10.33 -14.48
C GLY A 75 -5.23 9.35 -13.46
N GLN A 76 -5.82 8.16 -13.41
CA GLN A 76 -5.43 7.13 -12.45
C GLN A 76 -3.95 6.76 -12.56
N ARG A 77 -3.19 6.94 -11.46
CA ARG A 77 -1.79 6.51 -11.35
C ARG A 77 -1.52 5.66 -10.11
N PRO A 78 -0.86 4.50 -10.22
CA PRO A 78 -0.55 3.76 -11.44
C PRO A 78 -1.82 3.39 -12.24
N THR A 79 -1.66 3.25 -13.56
CA THR A 79 -2.73 2.83 -14.47
C THR A 79 -3.08 1.34 -14.28
N GLY A 80 -4.33 0.97 -14.58
CA GLY A 80 -4.82 -0.41 -14.44
C GLY A 80 -5.34 -0.75 -13.04
N ALA A 81 -5.99 -1.91 -12.91
CA ALA A 81 -6.60 -2.32 -11.64
C ALA A 81 -5.53 -2.50 -10.52
N PRO A 82 -5.82 -2.08 -9.27
CA PRO A 82 -4.98 -2.40 -8.12
C PRO A 82 -4.80 -3.90 -7.91
N THR A 83 -3.68 -4.27 -7.29
CA THR A 83 -3.33 -5.64 -6.92
C THR A 83 -2.58 -5.62 -5.58
N ALA A 84 -2.36 -6.79 -4.98
CA ALA A 84 -1.61 -6.94 -3.72
C ALA A 84 -0.12 -6.55 -3.81
N ALA A 85 0.40 -6.37 -5.02
CA ALA A 85 1.80 -6.07 -5.28
C ALA A 85 2.04 -4.58 -5.55
N LYS A 86 3.25 -4.12 -5.27
CA LYS A 86 3.68 -2.77 -5.63
C LYS A 86 3.71 -2.62 -7.15
N ARG A 87 3.15 -1.53 -7.63
CA ARG A 87 3.12 -1.14 -9.04
C ARG A 87 3.98 0.10 -9.26
N ALA A 88 4.65 0.14 -10.40
CA ALA A 88 5.41 1.31 -10.79
C ALA A 88 4.46 2.49 -11.02
N TRP A 89 4.81 3.68 -10.51
CA TRP A 89 4.09 4.92 -10.82
C TRP A 89 3.96 5.13 -12.34
N GLY A 90 5.07 4.87 -13.03
CA GLY A 90 5.25 5.14 -14.45
C GLY A 90 5.65 6.60 -14.67
N ALA A 91 6.55 6.83 -15.64
CA ALA A 91 6.82 8.19 -16.11
C ALA A 91 5.76 8.60 -17.14
N GLY A 92 5.32 9.85 -17.10
CA GLY A 92 4.28 10.39 -17.98
C GLY A 92 4.52 11.85 -18.37
N THR A 93 3.59 12.37 -19.16
CA THR A 93 3.29 13.81 -19.24
C THR A 93 1.84 13.97 -18.82
N ASP A 94 1.55 13.63 -17.57
CA ASP A 94 0.20 13.63 -17.03
C ASP A 94 -0.02 14.78 -16.04
N SER A 95 -1.23 14.86 -15.50
CA SER A 95 -1.54 15.93 -14.55
C SER A 95 -0.76 15.80 -13.25
N PHE A 96 -0.30 14.61 -12.86
CA PHE A 96 0.55 14.46 -11.67
C PHE A 96 1.92 15.11 -11.88
N ASP A 97 2.49 14.97 -13.07
CA ASP A 97 3.73 15.68 -13.44
C ASP A 97 3.50 17.20 -13.46
N THR A 98 2.32 17.65 -13.93
CA THR A 98 1.96 19.07 -14.03
C THR A 98 1.81 19.73 -12.66
N ILE A 99 1.19 19.04 -11.69
CA ILE A 99 1.11 19.52 -10.30
C ILE A 99 2.41 19.27 -9.52
N GLY A 100 3.40 18.58 -10.12
CA GLY A 100 4.70 18.32 -9.51
C GLY A 100 4.68 17.27 -8.41
N PHE A 101 3.80 16.26 -8.50
CA PHE A 101 3.75 15.15 -7.54
C PHE A 101 4.30 13.85 -8.14
N ALA A 102 5.22 13.20 -7.42
CA ALA A 102 5.61 11.81 -7.67
C ALA A 102 5.96 11.11 -6.34
N PRO A 103 5.57 9.84 -6.15
CA PRO A 103 5.97 9.08 -4.97
C PRO A 103 7.46 8.68 -5.03
N ALA A 104 8.04 8.35 -3.88
CA ALA A 104 9.46 7.96 -3.76
C ALA A 104 9.81 6.59 -4.41
N GLY A 105 8.84 5.90 -5.00
CA GLY A 105 9.04 4.61 -5.66
C GLY A 105 7.72 3.92 -6.00
N ASN A 106 7.77 2.60 -6.13
CA ASN A 106 6.58 1.80 -6.44
C ASN A 106 5.58 1.81 -5.28
N VAL A 107 4.30 1.84 -5.61
CA VAL A 107 3.17 2.03 -4.69
C VAL A 107 2.18 0.87 -4.77
N PHE A 108 1.49 0.56 -3.66
CA PHE A 108 0.41 -0.43 -3.63
C PHE A 108 -0.89 0.15 -4.20
N TYR A 109 -1.15 1.42 -3.93
CA TYR A 109 -2.40 2.08 -4.28
C TYR A 109 -2.33 2.74 -5.68
N SER A 110 -3.49 2.90 -6.30
CA SER A 110 -3.72 3.89 -7.35
C SER A 110 -4.32 5.16 -6.75
N TYR A 111 -4.06 6.29 -7.41
CA TYR A 111 -4.34 7.65 -6.97
C TYR A 111 -4.96 8.41 -8.13
N ALA A 112 -5.93 9.27 -7.86
CA ALA A 112 -6.47 10.24 -8.80
C ALA A 112 -7.00 11.48 -8.07
N VAL A 113 -7.14 12.57 -8.81
CA VAL A 113 -7.80 13.79 -8.37
C VAL A 113 -9.03 14.00 -9.25
N ALA A 114 -10.20 14.21 -8.65
CA ALA A 114 -11.45 14.34 -9.36
C ALA A 114 -12.36 15.42 -8.76
N ASN A 115 -13.34 15.90 -9.53
CA ASN A 115 -14.40 16.81 -9.06
C ASN A 115 -15.55 16.08 -8.32
N ALA A 116 -15.50 14.76 -8.18
CA ALA A 116 -16.55 13.98 -7.55
C ALA A 116 -15.99 13.06 -6.46
N SER A 117 -16.70 12.98 -5.33
CA SER A 117 -16.38 12.04 -4.26
C SER A 117 -16.58 10.61 -4.72
N ALA A 118 -15.62 9.76 -4.38
CA ALA A 118 -15.68 8.33 -4.62
C ALA A 118 -16.23 7.54 -3.41
N VAL A 119 -16.50 8.20 -2.28
CA VAL A 119 -16.97 7.54 -1.05
C VAL A 119 -18.28 6.78 -1.32
N GLY A 120 -18.35 5.54 -0.84
CA GLY A 120 -19.49 4.64 -1.04
C GLY A 120 -19.45 3.86 -2.36
N SER A 121 -18.42 4.05 -3.18
CA SER A 121 -18.24 3.27 -4.41
C SER A 121 -17.73 1.86 -4.11
N VAL A 122 -18.35 0.84 -4.71
CA VAL A 122 -17.95 -0.58 -4.59
C VAL A 122 -17.13 -1.09 -5.79
N ALA A 123 -17.02 -0.30 -6.85
CA ALA A 123 -16.16 -0.54 -8.00
C ALA A 123 -14.97 0.43 -7.97
N ASN A 124 -13.97 0.23 -8.84
CA ASN A 124 -12.86 1.18 -9.01
C ASN A 124 -13.43 2.56 -9.43
N PRO A 125 -13.51 3.54 -8.52
CA PRO A 125 -14.18 4.81 -8.79
C PRO A 125 -13.29 5.79 -9.56
N ILE A 126 -12.00 5.49 -9.66
CA ILE A 126 -11.03 6.31 -10.39
C ILE A 126 -10.66 5.67 -11.73
N ALA A 127 -11.30 4.56 -12.11
CA ALA A 127 -11.14 3.93 -13.42
C ALA A 127 -11.60 4.91 -14.51
N GLY A 128 -10.71 5.22 -15.45
CA GLY A 128 -11.03 6.13 -16.55
C GLY A 128 -11.08 7.61 -16.16
N SER A 129 -10.60 7.98 -14.97
CA SER A 129 -10.25 9.37 -14.66
C SER A 129 -9.32 9.94 -15.74
N THR A 130 -9.53 11.21 -16.08
CA THR A 130 -8.84 11.90 -17.16
C THR A 130 -7.88 12.94 -16.64
N ASP A 131 -6.82 13.18 -17.41
CA ASP A 131 -5.89 14.28 -17.16
C ASP A 131 -6.40 15.61 -17.75
N ALA A 132 -5.79 16.70 -17.28
CA ALA A 132 -5.91 18.06 -17.78
C ALA A 132 -7.31 18.70 -17.74
N THR A 133 -8.28 18.10 -17.04
CA THR A 133 -9.59 18.72 -16.80
C THR A 133 -9.51 19.69 -15.61
N PRO A 134 -9.73 21.01 -15.81
CA PRO A 134 -9.63 21.99 -14.73
C PRO A 134 -10.81 21.87 -13.75
N ILE A 135 -10.53 21.96 -12.46
CA ILE A 135 -11.52 22.12 -11.38
C ILE A 135 -11.42 23.55 -10.85
N ALA A 136 -12.48 24.33 -11.04
CA ALA A 136 -12.51 25.73 -10.60
C ALA A 136 -12.24 25.87 -9.10
N VAL A 137 -11.44 26.88 -8.72
CA VAL A 137 -11.25 27.22 -7.30
C VAL A 137 -12.59 27.60 -6.69
N GLY A 138 -12.91 27.00 -5.54
CA GLY A 138 -14.21 27.09 -4.87
C GLY A 138 -15.11 25.87 -5.11
N THR A 139 -14.78 25.01 -6.07
CA THR A 139 -15.29 23.64 -6.14
C THR A 139 -14.36 22.71 -5.35
N THR A 140 -14.95 21.69 -4.71
CA THR A 140 -14.18 20.69 -3.95
C THR A 140 -13.44 19.76 -4.90
N ALA A 141 -12.12 19.65 -4.74
CA ALA A 141 -11.34 18.59 -5.37
C ALA A 141 -11.21 17.42 -4.38
N TYR A 142 -11.37 16.20 -4.89
CA TYR A 142 -11.27 14.95 -4.16
C TYR A 142 -9.99 14.22 -4.53
N PHE A 143 -9.23 13.83 -3.52
CA PHE A 143 -7.96 13.10 -3.61
C PHE A 143 -8.23 11.65 -3.23
N THR A 144 -8.43 10.82 -4.23
CA THR A 144 -8.95 9.47 -4.05
C THR A 144 -7.84 8.45 -4.26
N THR A 145 -7.82 7.42 -3.42
CA THR A 145 -6.90 6.29 -3.54
C THR A 145 -7.61 4.97 -3.41
N ILE A 146 -7.16 3.97 -4.16
CA ILE A 146 -7.70 2.61 -4.12
C ILE A 146 -6.59 1.58 -4.19
N GLY A 147 -6.80 0.45 -3.52
CA GLY A 147 -5.85 -0.65 -3.39
C GLY A 147 -6.60 -1.97 -3.21
N ASP A 148 -5.88 -3.06 -3.44
CA ASP A 148 -6.31 -4.44 -3.21
C ASP A 148 -5.19 -5.11 -2.43
N LEU A 149 -5.14 -4.90 -1.10
CA LEU A 149 -3.92 -5.18 -0.33
C LEU A 149 -3.70 -6.67 -0.02
N ASP A 150 -4.78 -7.43 0.02
CA ASP A 150 -4.87 -8.88 0.24
C ASP A 150 -5.02 -9.69 -1.05
N GLY A 151 -5.39 -9.06 -2.16
CA GLY A 151 -5.47 -9.72 -3.46
C GLY A 151 -6.76 -10.50 -3.66
N ASP A 152 -7.81 -10.19 -2.91
CA ASP A 152 -9.11 -10.84 -3.00
C ASP A 152 -9.98 -10.25 -4.14
N GLY A 153 -9.55 -9.12 -4.71
CA GLY A 153 -10.24 -8.38 -5.77
C GLY A 153 -11.26 -7.37 -5.26
N THR A 154 -11.45 -7.27 -3.95
CA THR A 154 -12.21 -6.21 -3.27
C THR A 154 -11.33 -4.97 -3.15
N LEU A 155 -11.83 -3.82 -3.59
CA LEU A 155 -11.07 -2.58 -3.50
C LEU A 155 -11.35 -1.88 -2.17
N GLY A 156 -10.28 -1.60 -1.44
CA GLY A 156 -10.27 -0.70 -0.29
C GLY A 156 -9.55 0.60 -0.65
N GLY A 157 -9.81 1.67 0.09
CA GLY A 157 -9.20 2.94 -0.27
C GLY A 157 -9.57 4.09 0.64
N TYR A 158 -8.98 5.23 0.33
CA TYR A 158 -9.08 6.44 1.14
C TYR A 158 -9.33 7.65 0.26
N GLU A 159 -10.08 8.61 0.77
CA GLU A 159 -10.31 9.89 0.14
C GLU A 159 -10.02 11.04 1.11
N SER A 160 -9.49 12.13 0.57
CA SER A 160 -9.47 13.42 1.23
C SER A 160 -10.05 14.45 0.28
N ASP A 161 -10.46 15.59 0.80
CA ASP A 161 -10.96 16.68 -0.02
C ASP A 161 -10.29 18.00 0.38
N THR A 162 -10.43 19.02 -0.45
CA THR A 162 -9.83 20.35 -0.22
C THR A 162 -10.32 21.05 1.05
N THR A 163 -11.47 20.65 1.59
CA THR A 163 -12.12 21.23 2.77
C THR A 163 -11.94 20.41 4.05
N ALA A 164 -11.66 19.11 3.94
CA ALA A 164 -11.59 18.18 5.05
C ALA A 164 -10.19 18.15 5.63
N THR A 165 -10.07 18.23 6.95
CA THR A 165 -8.80 18.02 7.66
C THR A 165 -8.44 16.53 7.77
N ASN A 166 -9.41 15.65 7.53
CA ASN A 166 -9.29 14.21 7.76
C ASN A 166 -9.36 13.42 6.45
N ILE A 167 -8.69 12.28 6.44
CA ILE A 167 -8.79 11.26 5.39
C ILE A 167 -9.90 10.28 5.78
N VAL A 168 -10.85 10.05 4.90
CA VAL A 168 -11.99 9.14 5.07
C VAL A 168 -11.78 7.84 4.29
N ASP A 169 -12.39 6.75 4.75
CA ASP A 169 -12.35 5.46 4.06
C ASP A 169 -13.42 5.43 2.95
N LEU A 170 -13.09 4.90 1.78
CA LEU A 170 -14.01 4.84 0.63
C LEU A 170 -15.14 3.82 0.82
N ALA A 171 -14.84 2.71 1.47
CA ALA A 171 -15.79 1.72 1.99
C ALA A 171 -15.04 0.80 2.99
N PRO A 172 -15.72 0.25 4.01
CA PRO A 172 -15.12 -0.77 4.87
C PRO A 172 -15.11 -2.12 4.15
N GLY A 173 -14.28 -2.25 3.12
CA GLY A 173 -13.74 -3.55 2.72
C GLY A 173 -12.57 -3.83 3.65
N GLU A 174 -12.68 -4.82 4.52
CA GLU A 174 -11.53 -5.29 5.30
C GLU A 174 -10.46 -5.74 4.29
N PHE A 175 -9.29 -5.11 4.33
CA PHE A 175 -8.07 -5.62 3.71
C PHE A 175 -7.60 -6.93 4.34
#